data_AF-A0A444YDA3-F1
#
_entry.id   AF-A0A444YDA3-F1
#
_cell.length_a   1.000
_cell.length_b   1.000
_cell.length_c   1.000
_cell.angle_alpha   90.00
_cell.angle_beta   90.00
_cell.angle_gamma   90.00
#
_symmetry.space_group_name_H-M   'P 1'
#
loop_
_entity.id
_entity.type
_entity.pdbx_description
1 polymer ?
#
loop_
_entity_poly.entity_id
_entity_poly.type
_entity_poly.pdbx_seq_one_letter_code
_entity_poly.pdbx_strand_id
1 'polypeptide(L)'
;METPKFSTGFVFCLFLFCVHAALVFASTSNWQHSQDWLNHGGDLFNRRYGYKEFKISPKTAPNLSLKWKFYAGKDITATPAIYEDTLYFPSWNGNIY
;
A
#
# COMPACT_ATOMS: atom_id res chain seq x y z
N MET A 1 -42.11 -20.42 28.82
CA MET A 1 -41.12 -20.18 27.75
C MET A 1 -39.78 -20.64 28.29
N GLU A 2 -39.28 -21.79 27.82
CA GLU A 2 -37.98 -22.30 28.27
C GLU A 2 -36.85 -21.64 27.49
N THR A 3 -35.80 -21.22 28.18
CA THR A 3 -34.62 -20.60 27.59
C THR A 3 -33.71 -21.69 27.00
N PRO A 4 -33.20 -21.53 25.76
CA PRO A 4 -32.31 -22.52 25.16
C PRO A 4 -31.00 -22.60 25.95
N LYS A 5 -30.69 -23.79 26.48
CA LYS A 5 -29.42 -24.09 27.16
C LYS A 5 -28.36 -24.42 26.11
N PHE A 6 -27.59 -23.42 25.69
CA PHE A 6 -26.43 -23.66 24.84
C PHE A 6 -25.36 -24.42 25.66
N SER A 7 -24.91 -25.57 25.13
CA SER A 7 -23.84 -26.37 25.76
C SER A 7 -22.54 -25.55 25.79
N THR A 8 -21.81 -25.63 26.91
CA THR A 8 -20.52 -24.95 27.10
C THR A 8 -19.54 -25.22 25.95
N GLY A 9 -19.60 -26.42 25.36
CA GLY A 9 -18.79 -26.77 24.18
C GLY A 9 -19.16 -25.97 22.93
N PHE A 10 -20.43 -25.65 22.71
CA PHE A 10 -20.88 -24.84 21.58
C PHE A 10 -20.41 -23.38 21.71
N VAL A 11 -20.48 -22.82 22.92
CA VAL A 11 -19.97 -21.48 23.22
C VAL A 11 -18.45 -21.42 23.00
N PHE A 12 -17.71 -22.42 23.47
CA PHE A 12 -16.26 -22.50 23.28
C PHE A 12 -15.86 -22.60 21.80
N CYS A 13 -16.56 -23.40 20.99
CA CYS A 13 -16.33 -23.48 19.55
C CYS A 13 -16.60 -22.14 18.84
N LEU A 14 -17.66 -21.41 19.21
CA LEU A 14 -17.92 -20.08 18.66
C LEU A 14 -16.82 -19.09 19.03
N PHE A 15 -16.33 -19.12 20.29
CA PHE A 15 -15.20 -18.29 20.70
C PHE A 15 -13.93 -18.60 19.90
N LEU A 16 -13.59 -19.89 19.73
CA LEU A 16 -12.43 -20.29 18.94
C LEU A 16 -12.56 -19.86 17.48
N PHE A 17 -13.74 -20.01 16.88
CA PHE A 17 -14.00 -19.55 15.52
C PHE A 17 -13.85 -18.02 15.39
N CYS A 18 -14.41 -17.26 16.34
CA CYS A 18 -14.26 -15.80 16.36
C CYS A 18 -12.79 -15.36 16.51
N VAL A 19 -12.02 -16.03 17.39
CA VAL A 19 -10.59 -15.75 17.56
C VAL A 19 -9.82 -16.07 16.28
N HIS A 20 -10.12 -17.20 15.64
CA HIS A 20 -9.48 -17.59 14.39
C HIS A 20 -9.82 -16.60 13.26
N ALA A 21 -11.09 -16.21 13.13
CA ALA A 21 -11.51 -15.21 12.17
C ALA A 21 -10.81 -13.87 12.40
N ALA A 22 -10.76 -13.37 13.65
CA ALA A 22 -10.10 -12.11 13.99
C ALA A 22 -8.59 -12.13 13.68
N LEU A 23 -7.90 -13.24 13.96
CA LEU A 23 -6.49 -13.42 13.62
C LEU A 23 -6.25 -13.42 12.11
N VAL A 24 -7.10 -14.11 11.34
CA VAL A 24 -7.03 -14.10 9.87
C VAL A 24 -7.24 -12.68 9.35
N PHE A 25 -8.27 -11.96 9.79
CA PHE A 25 -8.52 -10.57 9.38
C PHE A 25 -7.35 -9.63 9.70
N ALA A 26 -6.77 -9.74 10.90
CA ALA A 26 -5.61 -8.93 11.28
C ALA A 26 -4.37 -9.23 10.42
N SER A 27 -4.16 -10.50 10.05
CA SER A 27 -3.04 -10.91 9.19
C SER A 27 -3.16 -10.45 7.74
N THR A 28 -4.39 -10.28 7.24
CA THR A 28 -4.66 -9.74 5.89
C THR A 28 -4.75 -8.22 5.85
N SER A 29 -4.86 -7.58 7.02
CA SER A 29 -4.97 -6.13 7.11
C SER A 29 -3.57 -5.48 6.95
N ASN A 30 -3.15 -5.28 5.71
CA ASN A 30 -1.98 -4.48 5.40
C ASN A 30 -2.29 -3.00 5.60
N TRP A 31 -2.41 -2.55 6.86
CA TRP A 31 -2.47 -1.12 7.22
C TRP A 31 -1.10 -0.44 7.12
N GLN A 32 -0.25 -0.89 6.20
CA GLN A 32 0.96 -0.18 5.86
C GLN A 32 0.54 0.90 4.87
N HIS A 33 0.15 2.07 5.37
CA HIS A 33 -0.16 3.20 4.51
C HIS A 33 1.13 3.60 3.78
N SER A 34 1.31 3.07 2.58
CA SER A 34 2.38 3.47 1.67
C SER A 34 2.31 4.99 1.52
N GLN A 35 3.48 5.63 1.37
CA GLN A 35 3.48 7.06 1.07
C GLN A 35 3.06 7.22 -0.38
N ASP A 36 1.76 7.41 -0.59
CA ASP A 36 1.19 7.63 -1.91
C ASP A 36 1.68 8.95 -2.52
N TRP A 37 1.70 8.97 -3.85
CA TRP A 37 1.94 10.15 -4.67
C TRP A 37 0.84 10.22 -5.72
N LEU A 38 -0.33 10.73 -5.34
CA LEU A 38 -1.56 10.48 -6.10
C LEU A 38 -1.65 11.23 -7.43
N ASN A 39 -0.83 12.26 -7.65
CA ASN A 39 -0.86 13.08 -8.85
C ASN A 39 0.50 13.71 -9.13
N HIS A 40 0.66 14.36 -10.29
CA HIS A 40 1.93 14.97 -10.72
C HIS A 40 2.60 15.91 -9.69
N GLY A 41 1.83 16.58 -8.84
CA GLY A 41 2.30 17.49 -7.79
C GLY A 41 2.42 16.86 -6.40
N GLY A 42 2.10 15.58 -6.24
CA GLY A 42 2.09 14.84 -4.98
C GLY A 42 0.86 15.08 -4.10
N ASP A 43 0.33 16.30 -4.12
CA ASP A 43 -0.89 16.72 -3.40
C ASP A 43 -1.68 17.77 -4.19
N LEU A 44 -2.82 18.23 -3.65
CA LEU A 44 -3.67 19.24 -4.29
C LEU A 44 -3.01 20.63 -4.39
N PHE A 45 -1.91 20.86 -3.68
CA PHE A 45 -1.20 22.14 -3.63
C PHE A 45 0.04 22.15 -4.55
N ASN A 46 0.31 21.06 -5.27
CA ASN A 46 1.46 20.91 -6.16
C ASN A 46 2.81 21.18 -5.49
N ARG A 47 2.95 20.83 -4.21
CA ARG A 47 4.18 21.11 -3.45
C ARG A 47 5.37 20.25 -3.86
N ARG A 48 5.11 19.10 -4.51
CA ARG A 48 6.13 18.10 -4.90
C ARG A 48 7.02 17.72 -3.71
N TYR A 49 6.42 17.52 -2.53
CA TYR A 49 7.12 17.31 -1.28
C TYR A 49 6.67 16.03 -0.56
N GLY A 50 7.58 15.06 -0.42
CA GLY A 50 7.35 13.77 0.24
C GLY A 50 7.56 13.84 1.76
N TYR A 51 6.60 14.39 2.50
CA TYR A 51 6.74 14.68 3.94
C TYR A 51 6.95 13.46 4.86
N LYS A 52 6.71 12.23 4.40
CA LYS A 52 6.98 10.98 5.16
C LYS A 52 8.28 10.28 4.75
N GLU A 53 9.03 10.81 3.78
CA GLU A 53 10.31 10.23 3.34
C GLU A 53 11.45 10.77 4.22
N PHE A 54 12.21 9.87 4.84
CA PHE A 54 13.35 10.22 5.70
C PHE A 54 14.56 9.28 5.53
N LYS A 55 14.51 8.33 4.58
CA LYS A 55 15.58 7.34 4.36
C LYS A 55 16.69 7.94 3.50
N ILE A 56 16.34 8.77 2.52
CA ILE A 56 17.28 9.47 1.65
C ILE A 56 17.59 10.84 2.23
N SER A 57 18.88 11.17 2.32
CA SER A 57 19.39 12.41 2.91
C SER A 57 20.70 12.80 2.23
N PRO A 58 21.23 14.03 2.43
CA PRO A 58 22.55 14.40 1.92
C PRO A 58 23.68 13.42 2.33
N LYS A 59 23.54 12.77 3.50
CA LYS A 59 24.50 11.79 3.99
C LYS A 59 24.35 10.41 3.31
N THR A 60 23.12 10.00 2.99
CA THR A 60 22.83 8.66 2.44
C THR A 60 22.74 8.63 0.92
N ALA A 61 22.50 9.78 0.27
CA ALA A 61 22.39 9.91 -1.18
C ALA A 61 23.62 9.36 -1.96
N PRO A 62 24.87 9.52 -1.49
CA PRO A 62 26.03 8.95 -2.18
C PRO A 62 26.01 7.42 -2.29
N ASN A 63 25.24 6.72 -1.44
CA ASN A 63 25.13 5.27 -1.42
C ASN A 63 23.96 4.74 -2.28
N LEU A 64 23.25 5.62 -3.00
CA LEU A 64 22.16 5.18 -3.87
C LEU A 64 22.69 4.33 -5.02
N SER A 65 21.96 3.26 -5.32
CA SER A 65 22.20 2.39 -6.45
C SER A 65 20.89 2.05 -7.15
N LEU A 66 20.96 1.70 -8.43
CA LEU A 66 19.80 1.32 -9.22
C LEU A 66 19.16 0.06 -8.64
N LYS A 67 17.89 0.15 -8.23
CA LYS A 67 17.14 -1.01 -7.73
C LYS A 67 16.55 -1.87 -8.86
N TRP A 68 15.95 -1.22 -9.85
CA TRP A 68 15.31 -1.87 -10.98
C TRP A 68 15.20 -0.90 -12.16
N LYS A 69 14.92 -1.44 -13.35
CA LYS A 69 14.66 -0.67 -14.58
C LYS A 69 13.53 -1.31 -15.38
N PHE A 70 12.81 -0.51 -16.15
CA PHE A 70 11.69 -0.93 -17.01
C PHE A 70 11.83 -0.28 -18.40
N TYR A 71 11.51 -1.03 -19.46
CA TYR A 71 11.53 -0.53 -20.83
C TYR A 71 10.10 -0.22 -21.32
N ALA A 72 9.78 1.06 -21.47
CA ALA A 72 8.45 1.53 -21.87
C ALA A 72 8.27 1.71 -23.39
N GLY A 73 9.29 1.44 -24.21
CA GLY A 73 9.21 1.52 -25.67
C GLY A 73 9.30 2.92 -26.29
N LYS A 74 8.82 3.95 -25.60
CA LYS A 74 8.92 5.37 -25.99
C LYS A 74 9.19 6.24 -24.77
N ASP A 75 9.46 7.52 -25.02
CA ASP A 75 9.77 8.51 -24.00
C ASP A 75 8.69 8.59 -22.91
N ILE A 76 9.10 9.08 -21.74
CA ILE A 76 8.23 9.37 -20.59
C ILE A 76 8.55 10.80 -20.15
N THR A 77 7.56 11.67 -20.15
CA THR A 77 7.70 13.08 -19.71
C THR A 77 6.86 13.40 -18.48
N ALA A 78 5.98 12.49 -18.07
CA ALA A 78 5.10 12.67 -16.92
C ALA A 78 5.82 12.36 -15.59
N THR A 79 5.37 13.00 -14.51
CA THR A 79 5.68 12.55 -13.14
C THR A 79 4.77 11.36 -12.82
N PRO A 80 5.31 10.20 -12.42
CA PRO A 80 4.50 9.02 -12.11
C PRO A 80 3.61 9.24 -10.87
N ALA A 81 2.54 8.46 -10.77
CA ALA A 81 1.71 8.38 -9.57
C ALA A 81 1.95 7.06 -8.83
N ILE A 82 1.80 7.07 -7.51
CA ILE A 82 1.88 5.88 -6.65
C ILE A 82 0.61 5.80 -5.82
N TYR A 83 -0.05 4.65 -5.87
CA TYR A 83 -1.22 4.33 -5.05
C TYR A 83 -1.16 2.86 -4.64
N GLU A 84 -1.28 2.56 -3.35
CA GLU A 84 -1.29 1.18 -2.82
C GLU A 84 -0.14 0.33 -3.37
N ASP A 85 1.09 0.84 -3.25
CA ASP A 85 2.33 0.21 -3.72
C ASP A 85 2.42 -0.06 -5.24
N THR A 86 1.49 0.49 -6.03
CA THR A 86 1.49 0.40 -7.49
C THR A 86 1.94 1.72 -8.11
N LEU A 87 2.88 1.65 -9.06
CA LEU A 87 3.41 2.79 -9.80
C LEU A 87 2.72 2.91 -11.15
N TYR A 88 2.15 4.07 -11.45
CA TYR A 88 1.45 4.36 -12.70
C TYR A 88 2.15 5.47 -13.49
N PHE A 89 2.37 5.28 -14.78
CA PHE A 89 2.94 6.31 -15.66
C PHE A 89 2.58 6.13 -17.14
N PRO A 90 2.28 7.24 -17.87
CA PRO A 90 2.06 7.20 -19.31
C PRO A 90 3.38 7.19 -20.09
N SER A 91 3.37 6.57 -21.27
CA SER A 91 4.44 6.65 -22.28
C SER A 91 3.92 7.24 -23.59
N TRP A 92 4.82 7.88 -24.34
CA TRP A 92 4.53 8.41 -25.68
C TRP A 92 4.17 7.36 -26.73
N ASN A 93 4.22 6.06 -26.40
CA ASN A 93 3.67 4.99 -27.26
C ASN A 93 2.15 4.82 -27.13
N GLY A 94 1.48 5.62 -26.29
CA GLY A 94 0.02 5.55 -26.09
C GLY A 94 -0.43 4.61 -24.98
N ASN A 95 0.49 3.95 -24.28
CA ASN A 95 0.17 3.06 -23.16
C ASN A 95 0.36 3.77 -21.80
N ILE A 96 -0.41 3.29 -20.81
CA ILE A 96 -0.17 3.54 -19.38
C ILE A 96 0.33 2.23 -18.79
N TYR A 97 1.42 2.33 -18.05
CA TYR A 97 2.01 1.25 -17.27
C TYR A 97 1.70 1.45 -15.80
#